data_AF-D3ATU8-F1
#
_entry.id   AF-D3ATU8-F1
#
_cell.length_a   1.000
_cell.length_b   1.000
_cell.length_c   1.000
_cell.angle_alpha   90.00
_cell.angle_beta   90.00
_cell.angle_gamma   90.00
#
_symmetry.space_group_name_H-M   'P 1'
#
loop_
_entity.id
_entity.type
_entity.pdbx_description
1 polymer ?
#
loop_
_entity_poly.entity_id
_entity_poly.type
_entity_poly.pdbx_seq_one_letter_code
_entity_poly.pdbx_strand_id
1 'polypeptide(L)' 'MLKQLGTVVYLEVNPETVLKRLKGDTTRPLLQGGDVTQRVKEFLAVRGPIYRETAGMVVDVNDRTVDEIVAELEERMGFE' A
#
# COMPACT_ATOMS: atom_id res chain seq x y z
N MET A 1 -9.74 -16.35 7.63
CA MET A 1 -9.59 -14.90 7.33
C MET A 1 -8.42 -14.72 6.36
N LEU A 2 -8.60 -13.90 5.30
CA LEU A 2 -7.75 -13.68 4.09
C LEU A 2 -6.53 -14.59 3.83
N LYS A 3 -5.56 -14.68 4.75
CA LYS A 3 -4.42 -15.62 4.70
C LYS A 3 -4.78 -17.08 4.39
N GLN A 4 -5.97 -17.53 4.80
CA GLN A 4 -6.44 -18.90 4.55
C GLN A 4 -6.98 -19.12 3.13
N LEU A 5 -7.18 -18.04 2.36
CA LEU A 5 -7.76 -18.08 1.01
C LEU A 5 -6.69 -17.94 -0.09
N GLY A 6 -5.44 -17.63 0.28
CA GLY A 6 -4.33 -17.45 -0.66
C GLY A 6 -3.25 -16.51 -0.13
N THR A 7 -2.34 -16.11 -1.01
CA THR A 7 -1.23 -15.21 -0.69
C THR A 7 -1.74 -13.78 -0.55
N VAL A 8 -1.55 -13.19 0.63
CA VAL A 8 -1.84 -11.78 0.88
C VAL A 8 -0.58 -10.96 0.62
N VAL A 9 -0.66 -10.05 -0.36
CA VAL A 9 0.43 -9.12 -0.69
C VAL A 9 0.14 -7.75 -0.10
N TYR A 10 1.05 -7.23 0.71
CA TYR A 10 1.01 -5.85 1.18
C TYR A 10 1.91 -4.96 0.32
N LEU A 11 1.28 -4.01 -0.37
CA LEU A 11 1.96 -2.95 -1.11
C LEU A 11 2.33 -1.82 -0.14
N GLU A 12 3.57 -1.87 0.35
CA GLU A 12 4.11 -0.91 1.29
C GLU A 12 4.45 0.40 0.59
N VAL A 13 3.89 1.49 1.12
CA VAL A 13 4.02 2.84 0.56
C VAL A 13 4.28 3.85 1.66
N ASN A 14 5.18 4.80 1.40
CA ASN A 14 5.50 5.90 2.28
C ASN A 14 4.43 7.01 2.21
N PRO A 15 4.30 7.84 3.26
CA PRO A 15 3.33 8.94 3.29
C PRO A 15 3.44 9.88 2.08
N GLU A 16 4.66 10.18 1.65
CA GLU A 16 4.95 11.10 0.55
C GLU A 16 4.39 10.59 -0.78
N THR A 17 4.58 9.30 -1.07
CA THR A 17 4.07 8.64 -2.28
C THR A 17 2.54 8.57 -2.25
N VAL A 18 1.93 8.30 -1.09
CA VAL A 18 0.47 8.34 -0.94
C VAL A 18 -0.04 9.73 -1.27
N LEU A 19 0.52 10.78 -0.68
CA LEU A 19 0.08 12.16 -0.93
C LEU A 19 0.24 12.57 -2.40
N LYS A 20 1.33 12.17 -3.04
CA LYS A 20 1.57 12.40 -4.47
C LYS A 20 0.51 11.71 -5.33
N ARG A 21 0.19 10.44 -5.06
CA ARG A 21 -0.81 9.66 -5.79
C ARG A 21 -2.25 10.14 -5.56
N LEU A 22 -2.52 10.68 -4.37
CA LEU A 22 -3.86 11.17 -3.98
C LEU A 22 -4.07 12.66 -4.27
N LYS A 23 -3.08 13.34 -4.87
CA LYS A 23 -3.19 14.76 -5.19
C LYS A 23 -4.36 15.00 -6.14
N GLY A 24 -5.38 15.73 -5.66
CA GLY A 24 -6.58 16.05 -6.44
C GLY A 24 -7.68 14.97 -6.40
N ASP A 25 -7.48 13.88 -5.67
CA ASP A 25 -8.52 12.86 -5.47
C ASP A 25 -9.54 13.34 -4.42
N THR A 26 -10.76 13.62 -4.87
CA THR A 26 -11.88 14.03 -4.01
C THR A 26 -12.79 12.86 -3.63
N THR A 27 -12.47 11.62 -4.01
CA THR A 27 -13.35 10.46 -3.78
C THR A 27 -13.12 9.76 -2.44
N ARG A 28 -12.22 10.28 -1.58
CA ARG A 28 -11.79 9.62 -0.34
C ARG A 28 -12.27 10.33 0.92
N PRO A 29 -13.47 10.01 1.46
CA PRO A 29 -14.07 10.70 2.61
C PRO A 29 -13.15 10.80 3.83
N LEU A 30 -12.38 9.73 4.13
CA LEU A 30 -11.48 9.70 5.29
C LEU A 30 -10.28 10.63 5.17
N LEU A 31 -9.97 11.08 3.95
CA LEU A 31 -8.87 11.99 3.64
C LEU A 31 -9.38 13.37 3.21
N GLN A 32 -10.69 13.62 3.28
CA GLN A 32 -11.26 14.94 3.02
C GLN A 32 -11.23 15.82 4.27
N GLY A 33 -10.78 17.06 4.09
CA GLY A 33 -10.75 18.09 5.13
C GLY A 33 -9.60 17.93 6.14
N GLY A 34 -9.15 19.07 6.68
CA GLY A 34 -8.03 19.11 7.64
C GLY A 34 -6.66 18.81 7.01
N ASP A 35 -5.69 18.42 7.84
CA ASP A 35 -4.34 18.07 7.40
C ASP A 35 -4.28 16.62 6.89
N VAL A 36 -4.35 16.48 5.56
CA VAL A 36 -4.28 15.18 4.88
C VAL A 36 -2.93 14.49 5.11
N THR A 37 -1.84 15.25 5.21
CA THR A 37 -0.49 14.71 5.46
C THR A 37 -0.44 14.01 6.80
N GLN A 38 -0.95 14.67 7.83
CA GLN A 38 -0.99 14.13 9.18
C GLN A 38 -1.86 12.87 9.25
N ARG A 39 -3.05 12.89 8.64
CA ARG A 39 -3.94 11.72 8.60
C ARG A 39 -3.32 10.52 7.90
N VAL A 40 -2.65 10.72 6.77
CA VAL A 40 -1.94 9.64 6.07
C VAL A 40 -0.87 9.02 6.96
N LYS A 41 -0.06 9.85 7.63
CA LYS A 41 0.97 9.38 8.56
C LYS A 41 0.38 8.57 9.71
N GLU A 42 -0.69 9.05 10.33
CA GLU A 42 -1.40 8.35 11.41
C GLU A 42 -1.96 7.01 10.95
N PHE A 43 -2.61 6.98 9.78
CA PHE A 43 -3.15 5.74 9.23
C PHE A 43 -2.06 4.72 8.93
N LEU A 44 -0.94 5.14 8.33
CA LEU A 44 0.18 4.23 8.06
C LEU A 44 0.84 3.74 9.35
N ALA A 45 0.96 4.59 10.37
CA ALA A 45 1.52 4.21 11.67
C ALA A 45 0.66 3.15 12.39
N VAL A 46 -0.67 3.33 12.39
CA VAL A 46 -1.59 2.40 13.06
C VAL A 46 -1.81 1.13 12.23
N ARG A 47 -1.96 1.24 10.92
CA ARG A 47 -2.37 0.13 10.05
C ARG A 47 -1.18 -0.67 9.49
N GLY A 48 -0.01 -0.04 9.33
CA GLY A 48 1.19 -0.67 8.80
C GLY A 48 1.56 -1.98 9.51
N PRO A 49 1.63 -2.01 10.86
CA PRO A 49 1.89 -3.25 11.59
C PRO A 49 0.86 -4.34 11.32
N ILE A 50 -0.43 -3.98 11.23
CA ILE A 50 -1.53 -4.91 10.95
C ILE A 50 -1.39 -5.49 9.54
N TYR A 51 -1.06 -4.65 8.55
CA TYR A 51 -0.83 -5.10 7.18
C TYR A 51 0.39 -6.00 7.06
N ARG A 52 1.51 -5.66 7.70
CA ARG A 52 2.71 -6.51 7.72
C ARG A 52 2.45 -7.84 8.42
N GLU A 53 1.76 -7.85 9.55
CA GLU A 53 1.42 -9.08 10.25
C GLU A 53 0.53 -9.97 9.39
N THR A 54 -0.39 -9.36 8.61
CA THR A 54 -1.34 -10.10 7.79
C THR A 54 -0.80 -10.56 6.43
N ALA A 55 0.28 -9.95 5.95
CA ALA A 55 0.88 -10.23 4.67
C ALA A 55 1.69 -11.53 4.68
N GLY A 56 1.55 -12.33 3.61
CA GLY A 56 2.52 -13.37 3.27
C GLY A 56 3.72 -12.81 2.51
N MET A 57 3.56 -11.64 1.88
CA MET A 57 4.59 -10.94 1.14
C MET A 57 4.43 -9.43 1.27
N VAL A 58 5.54 -8.72 1.47
CA VAL A 58 5.58 -7.25 1.48
C VAL A 58 6.39 -6.78 0.28
N VAL A 59 5.85 -5.81 -0.47
CA VAL A 59 6.48 -5.22 -1.64
C VAL A 59 6.50 -3.71 -1.47
N ASP A 60 7.69 -3.11 -1.51
CA ASP A 60 7.84 -1.66 -1.55
C ASP A 60 7.42 -1.13 -2.92
N VAL A 61 6.48 -0.18 -2.94
CA VAL A 61 5.93 0.41 -4.17
C VAL A 61 6.24 1.90 -4.33
N ASN A 62 7.20 2.42 -3.56
CA ASN A 62 7.61 3.82 -3.60
C ASN A 62 8.38 4.13 -4.87
N ASP A 63 7.98 5.19 -5.58
CA ASP A 63 8.60 5.63 -6.85
C ASP A 63 8.72 4.55 -7.94
N ARG A 64 7.92 3.49 -7.85
CA ARG A 64 7.84 2.41 -8.84
C ARG A 64 6.60 2.53 -9.72
N THR A 65 6.77 2.09 -10.96
CA THR A 65 5.71 1.90 -11.94
C THR A 65 4.92 0.62 -11.64
N VAL A 66 3.73 0.50 -12.22
CA VAL A 66 2.91 -0.72 -12.08
C VAL A 66 3.64 -1.92 -12.69
N ASP A 67 4.27 -1.75 -13.84
CA ASP A 67 4.97 -2.83 -14.55
C ASP A 67 6.15 -3.38 -13.72
N GLU A 68 6.93 -2.51 -13.06
CA GLU A 68 8.01 -2.94 -12.17
C GLU A 68 7.49 -3.70 -10.94
N ILE A 69 6.31 -3.34 -10.43
CA ILE A 69 5.68 -4.03 -9.30
C ILE A 69 5.15 -5.39 -9.75
N VAL A 70 4.49 -5.45 -10.91
CA VAL A 70 3.97 -6.70 -11.49
C VAL A 70 5.10 -7.68 -11.78
N ALA A 71 6.19 -7.23 -12.41
CA ALA A 71 7.35 -8.08 -12.70
C ALA A 71 7.95 -8.71 -11.43
N GLU A 72 8.07 -7.94 -10.33
CA GLU A 72 8.52 -8.49 -9.04
C GLU A 72 7.54 -9.51 -8.46
N LEU A 73 6.23 -9.26 -8.61
CA LEU A 73 5.21 -10.20 -8.12
C LEU A 73 5.22 -11.50 -8.92
N GLU A 74 5.36 -11.43 -10.24
CA GLU A 74 5.49 -12.61 -11.11
C GLU A 74 6.72 -13.43 -10.72
N GLU A 75 7.89 -12.78 -10.59
CA GLU A 75 9.14 -13.42 -10.18
C GLU A 75 9.01 -14.10 -8.80
N ARG A 76 8.45 -13.41 -7.81
CA ARG A 76 8.34 -13.94 -6.44
C ARG A 76 7.26 -14.98 -6.25
N MET A 77 6.19 -14.93 -7.04
CA MET A 77 5.07 -15.87 -6.96
C MET A 77 5.22 -17.06 -7.90
N GLY A 78 6.23 -17.05 -8.79
CA GLY A 78 6.49 -18.12 -9.74
C GLY A 78 5.44 -18.20 -10.85
N PHE A 79 4.90 -17.04 -11.26
CA PHE A 79 4.09 -16.96 -12.47
C PHE A 79 5.03 -16.84 -13.67
N GLU A 80 5.05 -17.86 -14.52
CA GLU A 80 5.75 -17.86 -15.82
C GLU A 80 4.88 -17.25 -16.93
#